data_AF-A0A318ZG18-F1
#
_entry.id   AF-A0A318ZG18-F1
#
_cell.length_a   1.000
_cell.length_b   1.000
_cell.length_c   1.000
_cell.angle_alpha   90.00
_cell.angle_beta   90.00
_cell.angle_gamma   90.00
#
_symmetry.space_group_name_H-M   'P 1'
#
loop_
_entity.id
_entity.type
_entity.pdbx_description
1 polymer ?
#
loop_
_entity_poly.entity_id
_entity_poly.type
_entity_poly.pdbx_seq_one_letter_code
_entity_poly.pdbx_strand_id
1 'polypeptide(L)'
;MRFVTLIFAALAAGPLAALAAPAPADNAASEKSCPSGDKINCGGCNGTSCQIGFNNYPCDEGSCTAQSGGGDGKDCWDNNYGGTRHVVCPGKA
;
A
#
# COMPACT_ATOMS: atom_id res chain seq x y z
N MET A 1 -14.77 -53.68 33.24
CA MET A 1 -13.55 -53.15 32.59
C MET A 1 -13.98 -51.97 31.73
N ARG A 2 -13.32 -50.82 31.90
CA ARG A 2 -13.76 -49.50 31.41
C ARG A 2 -13.63 -49.40 29.88
N PHE A 3 -14.65 -48.83 29.25
CA PHE A 3 -14.69 -48.46 27.83
C PHE A 3 -13.63 -47.39 27.53
N VAL A 4 -12.75 -47.67 26.57
CA VAL A 4 -11.74 -46.73 26.08
C VAL A 4 -12.38 -45.89 24.99
N THR A 5 -12.63 -44.61 25.28
CA THR A 5 -13.16 -43.63 24.31
C THR A 5 -11.99 -43.08 23.49
N LEU A 6 -11.96 -43.41 22.20
CA LEU A 6 -11.07 -42.81 21.21
C LEU A 6 -11.57 -41.39 20.89
N ILE A 7 -10.77 -40.37 21.21
CA ILE A 7 -11.05 -38.98 20.79
C ILE A 7 -10.22 -38.70 19.54
N PHE A 8 -10.91 -38.65 18.40
CA PHE A 8 -10.38 -38.11 17.15
C PHE A 8 -10.27 -36.58 17.28
N ALA A 9 -9.05 -36.06 17.41
CA ALA A 9 -8.79 -34.63 17.30
C ALA A 9 -8.66 -34.27 15.80
N ALA A 10 -9.77 -33.85 15.20
CA ALA A 10 -9.75 -33.21 13.89
C ALA A 10 -9.25 -31.77 14.06
N LEU A 11 -7.95 -31.53 13.82
CA LEU A 11 -7.44 -30.17 13.66
C LEU A 11 -7.88 -29.64 12.29
N ALA A 12 -8.98 -28.88 12.29
CA ALA A 12 -9.29 -27.95 11.23
C ALA A 12 -8.46 -26.67 11.43
N ALA A 13 -7.45 -26.49 10.60
CA ALA A 13 -6.80 -25.20 10.33
C ALA A 13 -6.51 -25.21 8.83
N GLY A 14 -7.41 -24.72 8.00
CA GLY A 14 -7.55 -23.30 7.69
C GLY A 14 -6.70 -23.03 6.44
N PRO A 15 -7.28 -22.61 5.29
CA PRO A 15 -6.52 -22.47 4.06
C PRO A 15 -5.38 -21.46 4.27
N LEU A 16 -4.16 -21.91 3.97
CA LEU A 16 -2.97 -21.07 3.89
C LEU A 16 -3.29 -19.89 2.96
N ALA A 17 -3.38 -18.69 3.53
CA ALA A 17 -3.43 -17.47 2.76
C ALA A 17 -2.18 -17.43 1.88
N ALA A 18 -2.37 -17.61 0.58
CA ALA A 18 -1.33 -17.41 -0.41
C ALA A 18 -0.84 -15.97 -0.26
N LEU A 19 0.41 -15.80 0.17
CA LEU A 19 1.09 -14.51 0.05
C LEU A 19 1.23 -14.24 -1.45
N ALA A 20 0.31 -13.46 -2.00
CA ALA A 20 0.51 -12.80 -3.28
C ALA A 20 1.69 -11.86 -3.10
N ALA A 21 2.90 -12.33 -3.44
CA ALA A 21 4.02 -11.44 -3.66
C ALA A 21 3.60 -10.47 -4.78
N PRO A 22 3.66 -9.14 -4.57
CA PRO A 22 3.36 -8.21 -5.65
C PRO A 22 4.33 -8.50 -6.80
N ALA A 23 3.78 -8.81 -7.97
CA ALA A 23 4.56 -8.88 -9.19
C ALA A 23 5.29 -7.55 -9.38
N PRO A 24 6.54 -7.54 -9.85
CA PRO A 24 7.22 -6.29 -10.18
C PRO A 24 6.39 -5.62 -11.28
N ALA A 25 5.61 -4.61 -10.89
CA ALA A 25 4.94 -3.76 -11.85
C ALA A 25 6.04 -3.16 -12.73
N ASP A 26 5.86 -3.30 -14.04
CA ASP A 26 6.68 -2.72 -15.09
C ASP A 26 6.59 -1.18 -14.95
N ASN A 27 7.38 -0.63 -14.02
CA ASN A 27 7.38 0.78 -13.67
C ASN A 27 8.26 1.52 -14.68
N ALA A 28 7.78 1.61 -15.92
CA ALA A 28 8.07 2.80 -16.71
C ALA A 28 7.50 3.96 -15.91
N ALA A 29 8.36 4.61 -15.12
CA ALA A 29 8.08 5.80 -14.33
C ALA A 29 7.54 6.88 -15.27
N SER A 30 6.24 6.81 -15.53
CA SER A 30 5.52 7.82 -16.27
C SER A 30 5.46 8.98 -15.32
N GLU A 31 6.31 9.98 -15.56
CA GLU A 31 6.34 11.24 -14.84
C GLU A 31 4.93 11.84 -14.94
N LYS A 32 4.10 11.53 -13.94
CA LYS A 32 2.69 11.86 -13.96
C LYS A 32 2.63 13.37 -13.81
N SER A 33 2.14 14.08 -14.83
CA SER A 33 1.97 15.52 -14.74
C SER A 33 1.05 15.84 -13.56
N CYS A 34 1.59 16.53 -12.54
CA CYS A 34 0.76 17.01 -11.45
C CYS A 34 -0.25 18.03 -11.98
N PRO A 35 -1.56 17.87 -11.70
CA PRO A 35 -2.48 18.98 -11.88
C PRO A 35 -2.02 20.12 -10.96
N SER A 36 -1.83 21.30 -11.56
CA SER A 36 -1.21 22.49 -10.97
C SER A 36 -1.67 22.84 -9.54
N GLY A 37 -0.74 23.34 -8.72
CA GLY A 37 -0.94 23.74 -7.33
C GLY A 37 0.36 23.63 -6.52
N ASP A 38 0.27 23.34 -5.23
CA ASP A 38 1.43 23.10 -4.35
C ASP A 38 2.15 21.77 -4.60
N LYS A 39 1.70 20.98 -5.58
CA LYS A 39 2.22 19.64 -5.90
C LYS A 39 3.48 19.76 -6.73
N ILE A 40 4.61 19.30 -6.21
CA ILE A 40 5.92 19.43 -6.82
C ILE A 40 6.21 18.24 -7.73
N ASN A 41 6.07 17.03 -7.21
CA ASN A 41 6.20 15.79 -7.97
C ASN A 41 4.97 14.93 -7.71
N CYS A 42 4.46 14.30 -8.76
CA CYS A 42 3.33 13.38 -8.67
C CYS A 42 3.78 11.98 -8.99
N GLY A 43 3.08 11.06 -8.36
CA GLY A 43 3.38 9.66 -8.35
C GLY A 43 2.13 8.82 -8.28
N GLY A 44 2.36 7.52 -8.14
CA GLY A 44 1.33 6.54 -7.86
C GLY A 44 1.61 5.84 -6.54
N CYS A 45 0.58 5.50 -5.78
CA CYS A 45 0.73 4.58 -4.67
C CYS A 45 1.31 3.24 -5.16
N ASN A 46 2.28 2.72 -4.44
CA ASN A 46 2.91 1.42 -4.62
C ASN A 46 3.10 0.76 -3.25
N GLY A 47 2.31 -0.26 -2.97
CA GLY A 47 2.08 -0.83 -1.66
C GLY A 47 1.46 0.19 -0.70
N THR A 48 2.19 0.45 0.38
CA THR A 48 1.80 1.41 1.43
C THR A 48 2.42 2.79 1.23
N SER A 49 3.19 2.98 0.16
CA SER A 49 4.03 4.17 -0.06
C SER A 49 3.65 4.87 -1.36
N CYS A 50 4.03 6.15 -1.48
CA CYS A 50 3.89 6.92 -2.70
C CYS A 50 5.15 6.80 -3.56
N GLN A 51 5.02 6.19 -4.74
CA GLN A 51 6.09 6.10 -5.72
C GLN A 51 6.13 7.34 -6.60
N ILE A 52 7.19 8.13 -6.45
CA ILE A 52 7.44 9.32 -7.25
C ILE A 52 8.71 9.09 -8.05
N GLY A 53 8.59 9.09 -9.38
CA GLY A 53 9.68 8.66 -10.27
C GLY A 53 10.06 7.20 -9.98
N PHE A 54 11.30 6.97 -9.55
CA PHE A 54 11.83 5.64 -9.22
C PHE A 54 11.92 5.37 -7.71
N ASN A 55 11.47 6.30 -6.86
CA ASN A 55 11.64 6.21 -5.41
C ASN A 55 10.29 6.07 -4.71
N ASN A 56 10.23 5.18 -3.71
CA ASN A 56 9.08 5.02 -2.83
C ASN A 56 9.26 5.87 -1.57
N TYR A 57 8.35 6.82 -1.38
CA TYR A 57 8.33 7.68 -0.21
C TYR A 57 7.19 7.28 0.74
N PRO A 58 7.42 7.29 2.06
CA PRO A 58 6.33 7.11 3.02
C PRO A 58 5.32 8.25 2.89
N CYS A 59 4.07 7.97 3.22
CA CYS A 59 3.02 8.99 3.30
C CYS A 59 3.17 9.77 4.61
N ASP A 60 3.35 11.09 4.53
CA ASP A 60 3.28 11.98 5.69
C ASP A 60 1.84 12.32 6.05
N GLU A 61 0.97 12.33 5.04
CA GLU A 61 -0.46 12.53 5.20
C GLU A 61 -1.26 11.50 4.39
N GLY A 62 -2.26 10.90 5.03
CA GLY A 62 -3.09 9.89 4.41
C GLY A 62 -2.42 8.52 4.33
N SER A 63 -2.94 7.65 3.47
CA SER A 63 -2.42 6.29 3.32
C SER A 63 -2.64 5.74 1.92
N CYS A 64 -1.67 4.99 1.40
CA CYS A 64 -1.78 4.26 0.13
C CYS A 64 -2.42 2.88 0.28
N THR A 65 -2.85 2.46 1.48
CA THR A 65 -3.52 1.16 1.64
C THR A 65 -4.90 1.12 0.99
N ALA A 66 -5.33 -0.04 0.49
CA ALA A 66 -6.69 -0.18 -0.04
C ALA A 66 -7.77 0.08 1.03
N GLN A 67 -7.48 -0.25 2.29
CA GLN A 67 -8.42 -0.11 3.42
C GLN A 67 -8.70 1.37 3.76
N SER A 68 -7.76 2.27 3.52
CA SER A 68 -7.91 3.71 3.71
C SER A 68 -8.62 4.41 2.55
N GLY A 69 -9.04 3.69 1.51
CA GLY A 69 -9.50 4.26 0.24
C GLY A 69 -8.36 4.66 -0.70
N GLY A 70 -7.11 4.34 -0.33
CA GLY A 70 -5.96 4.34 -1.22
C GLY A 70 -5.92 3.08 -2.09
N GLY A 71 -4.71 2.61 -2.41
CA GLY A 71 -4.44 1.43 -3.22
C GLY A 71 -3.45 1.73 -4.33
N ASP A 72 -2.83 0.68 -4.86
CA ASP A 72 -1.83 0.79 -5.92
C ASP A 72 -2.36 1.54 -7.15
N GLY A 73 -1.51 2.41 -7.71
CA GLY A 73 -1.82 3.23 -8.88
C GLY A 73 -2.71 4.45 -8.59
N LYS A 74 -3.17 4.65 -7.34
CA LYS A 74 -3.86 5.88 -6.95
C LYS A 74 -2.89 7.06 -6.91
N ASP A 75 -3.39 8.25 -7.21
CA ASP A 75 -2.57 9.46 -7.26
C ASP A 75 -2.07 9.87 -5.89
N CYS A 76 -0.76 10.05 -5.79
CA CYS A 76 -0.10 10.62 -4.63
C CYS A 76 0.90 11.69 -5.10
N TRP A 77 1.28 12.61 -4.24
CA TRP A 77 2.17 13.71 -4.62
C TRP A 77 2.99 14.19 -3.43
N ASP A 78 4.13 14.82 -3.68
CA ASP A 78 4.81 15.62 -2.68
C ASP A 78 4.52 17.11 -2.88
N ASN A 79 4.52 17.83 -1.78
CA ASN A 79 4.53 19.29 -1.73
C ASN A 79 5.65 19.75 -0.79
N ASN A 80 5.92 21.05 -0.78
CA ASN A 80 6.87 21.65 0.15
C ASN A 80 6.11 22.34 1.29
N TYR A 81 5.35 21.54 2.04
CA TYR A 81 4.62 22.04 3.20
C TYR A 81 5.60 22.38 4.34
N GLY A 82 5.67 23.65 4.72
CA GLY A 82 6.49 24.10 5.84
C GLY A 82 8.00 24.13 5.60
N GLY A 83 8.47 24.06 4.34
CA GLY A 83 9.90 24.08 4.00
C GLY A 83 10.55 22.71 3.92
N THR A 84 9.78 21.63 4.15
CA THR A 84 10.21 20.24 4.01
C THR A 84 9.33 19.50 3.00
N ARG A 85 9.88 18.44 2.40
CA ARG A 85 9.10 17.51 1.55
C ARG A 85 8.01 16.89 2.41
N HIS A 86 6.76 17.03 1.98
CA HIS A 86 5.59 16.42 2.62
C HIS A 86 4.79 15.65 1.57
N VAL A 87 4.65 14.35 1.80
CA VAL A 87 4.08 13.40 0.86
C VAL A 87 2.62 13.14 1.22
N VAL A 88 1.73 13.57 0.34
CA VAL A 88 0.28 13.42 0.50
C VAL A 88 -0.20 12.21 -0.31
N CYS A 89 -0.84 11.30 0.39
CA CYS A 89 -1.44 10.09 -0.13
C CYS A 89 -2.98 10.18 -0.15
N PRO A 90 -3.64 9.43 -1.06
CA PRO A 90 -5.05 9.62 -1.36
C PRO A 90 -6.00 9.04 -0.29
N GLY A 91 -5.59 7.98 0.40
CA GLY A 91 -6.41 7.35 1.44
C GLY A 91 -6.42 8.17 2.73
N LYS A 92 -7.43 7.95 3.56
CA LYS A 92 -7.52 8.58 4.89
C LYS A 92 -6.58 7.90 5.88
N ALA A 93 -5.94 8.68 6.74
CA ALA A 93 -5.12 8.18 7.83
C ALA A 93 -5.97 7.43 8.87
#